data_AF-A0A6I1G3R7-F1
#
_entry.id   AF-A0A6I1G3R7-F1
#
_cell.length_a   1.000
_cell.length_b   1.000
_cell.length_c   1.000
_cell.angle_alpha   90.00
_cell.angle_beta   90.00
_cell.angle_gamma   90.00
#
_symmetry.space_group_name_H-M   'P 1'
#
loop_
_entity.id
_entity.type
_entity.pdbx_description
1 polymer ?
#
loop_
_entity_poly.entity_id
_entity_poly.type
_entity_poly.pdbx_seq_one_letter_code
_entity_poly.pdbx_strand_id
1 'polypeptide(L)'
;MAMMGWGARPLILDVEADSVQLGRTETELARSFGATFRVRGEVAADDAVHLLEKAHERGERVALVLVDDSLPEDDRAAVLGTARRLHPEAKRLLLVPWGSWADPRVASTILQGMAIGDVHAYALRPWVEGDELFHRSVAEFVHDWSRADPRNKREVVVVADRHSGRGFEVSNLLQRNRIPYAFRERSSEQGQDVLAAAAPKRDGEVVVWMPAIGGVTLVDPTDAEVLSAWGIPTTVPPECSSVDLLVVGAGPAGLAAAVYGASEGLSTLVVERDAIGGQAGTSSLIRNYLGFSRGLSGSELAQRGYQQAWMFGARFVLTPVVESVEPCADGLFRVRVSDGSTVTARAVVLACGVSYRRLGIPSVEAFTGQGVYYGASVTAAHSLTGLTAAVAGGGNSAGQAVLQLARYCPRVHLVVRGRSLDETMSSYLIDAIDGEPAITVHLQTDVTGASGEDRLERLTLTHRTTSESCEIDADGLFVMIGADPQTDWLPAEVARDDRGFVLTGADALPDDGSRPTQPYETSVPGLFAVGDLRCGSLKRVASAVGEGSVVVSQVHLHLAQEAAKR
;
A
#
# COMPACT_ATOMS: atom_id res chain seq x y z
N MET A 1 23.67 5.96 -39.42
CA MET A 1 22.72 5.75 -38.30
C MET A 1 22.55 4.27 -38.07
N ALA A 2 23.47 3.67 -37.30
CA ALA A 2 23.39 2.26 -36.93
C ALA A 2 22.21 2.05 -35.96
N MET A 3 21.35 1.08 -36.27
CA MET A 3 20.28 0.63 -35.38
C MET A 3 20.92 0.10 -34.09
N MET A 4 20.78 0.86 -33.00
CA MET A 4 21.05 0.35 -31.65
C MET A 4 20.10 -0.82 -31.37
N GLY A 5 20.66 -1.96 -30.98
CA GLY A 5 19.93 -3.22 -30.79
C GLY A 5 18.77 -3.08 -29.81
N TRP A 6 17.56 -3.27 -30.31
CA TRP A 6 16.41 -3.54 -29.46
C TRP A 6 16.60 -4.95 -28.90
N GLY A 7 16.74 -5.09 -27.58
CA GLY A 7 16.75 -6.40 -26.94
C GLY A 7 15.50 -7.21 -27.33
N ALA A 8 15.58 -8.54 -27.25
CA ALA A 8 14.46 -9.41 -27.60
C ALA A 8 13.15 -8.97 -26.92
N ARG A 9 12.05 -8.97 -27.69
CA ARG A 9 10.70 -8.65 -27.17
C ARG A 9 10.38 -9.59 -26.01
N PRO A 10 9.86 -9.08 -24.87
CA PRO A 10 9.52 -9.93 -23.73
C PRO A 10 8.47 -10.99 -24.11
N LEU A 11 8.56 -12.15 -23.48
CA LEU A 11 7.67 -13.29 -23.69
C LEU A 11 6.36 -13.13 -22.91
N ILE A 12 5.24 -13.38 -23.58
CA ILE A 12 3.97 -13.77 -22.95
C ILE A 12 3.79 -15.25 -23.27
N LEU A 13 3.80 -16.08 -22.24
CA LEU A 13 3.64 -17.52 -22.32
C LEU A 13 2.22 -17.90 -21.91
N ASP A 14 1.56 -18.71 -22.72
CA ASP A 14 0.26 -19.29 -22.45
C ASP A 14 0.39 -20.81 -22.40
N VAL A 15 -0.21 -21.45 -21.40
CA VAL A 15 -0.11 -22.90 -21.20
C VAL A 15 -1.50 -23.47 -20.98
N GLU A 16 -2.02 -24.14 -22.00
CA GLU A 16 -3.37 -24.72 -21.98
C GLU A 16 -3.37 -26.15 -22.54
N ALA A 17 -4.05 -27.08 -21.85
CA ALA A 17 -4.11 -28.48 -22.27
C ALA A 17 -4.95 -28.69 -23.55
N ASP A 18 -5.90 -27.79 -23.82
CA ASP A 18 -6.75 -27.84 -25.01
C ASP A 18 -6.18 -26.96 -26.12
N SER A 19 -5.64 -27.60 -27.17
CA SER A 19 -5.05 -26.93 -28.34
C SER A 19 -5.98 -25.93 -29.05
N VAL A 20 -7.30 -26.14 -29.02
CA VAL A 20 -8.27 -25.23 -29.64
C VAL A 20 -8.42 -23.97 -28.80
N GLN A 21 -8.43 -24.12 -27.48
CA GLN A 21 -8.49 -23.00 -26.55
C GLN A 21 -7.18 -22.22 -26.56
N LEU A 22 -6.04 -22.91 -26.52
CA LEU A 22 -4.71 -22.32 -26.68
C LEU A 22 -4.64 -21.44 -27.93
N GLY A 23 -5.06 -21.97 -29.09
CA GLY A 23 -5.04 -21.21 -30.34
C GLY A 23 -5.90 -19.94 -30.31
N ARG A 24 -7.02 -19.96 -29.56
CA ARG A 24 -7.86 -18.78 -29.35
C ARG A 24 -7.18 -17.77 -28.44
N THR A 25 -6.68 -18.21 -27.28
CA THR A 25 -6.02 -17.35 -26.31
C THR A 25 -4.76 -16.71 -26.90
N GLU A 26 -3.93 -17.48 -27.61
CA GLU A 26 -2.79 -16.95 -28.36
C GLU A 26 -3.19 -15.89 -29.38
N THR A 27 -4.30 -16.11 -30.11
CA THR A 27 -4.78 -15.15 -31.13
C THR A 27 -5.18 -13.82 -30.49
N GLU A 28 -5.93 -13.86 -29.39
CA GLU A 28 -6.35 -12.66 -28.65
C GLU A 28 -5.14 -11.94 -28.01
N LEU A 29 -4.20 -12.70 -27.40
CA LEU A 29 -2.94 -12.14 -26.89
C LEU A 29 -2.10 -11.48 -27.99
N ALA A 30 -1.97 -12.13 -29.15
CA ALA A 30 -1.22 -11.61 -30.28
C ALA A 30 -1.88 -10.34 -30.87
N ARG A 31 -3.21 -10.31 -30.92
CA ARG A 31 -4.00 -9.15 -31.38
C ARG A 31 -3.69 -7.90 -30.57
N SER A 32 -3.69 -7.99 -29.24
CA SER A 32 -3.50 -6.81 -28.38
C SER A 32 -2.05 -6.51 -28.03
N PHE A 33 -1.18 -7.53 -27.95
CA PHE A 33 0.18 -7.39 -27.40
C PHE A 33 1.30 -7.80 -28.36
N GLY A 34 0.99 -8.46 -29.48
CA GLY A 34 1.96 -9.07 -30.39
C GLY A 34 2.90 -8.10 -31.11
N ALA A 35 2.62 -6.79 -31.10
CA ALA A 35 3.57 -5.77 -31.58
C ALA A 35 4.77 -5.62 -30.64
N THR A 36 4.52 -5.57 -29.34
CA THR A 36 5.51 -5.28 -28.30
C THR A 36 6.07 -6.55 -27.64
N PHE A 37 5.29 -7.62 -27.61
CA PHE A 37 5.60 -8.88 -26.93
C PHE A 37 5.68 -10.05 -27.91
N ARG A 38 6.46 -11.07 -27.56
CA ARG A 38 6.43 -12.37 -28.23
C ARG A 38 5.41 -13.24 -27.52
N VAL A 39 4.33 -13.62 -28.20
CA VAL A 39 3.32 -14.54 -27.66
C VAL A 39 3.69 -15.97 -28.05
N ARG A 40 3.65 -16.90 -27.09
CA ARG A 40 3.84 -18.34 -27.29
C ARG A 40 2.91 -19.15 -26.41
N GLY A 41 2.29 -20.15 -27.00
CA GLY A 41 1.43 -21.12 -26.38
C GLY A 41 2.08 -22.49 -26.35
N GLU A 42 1.93 -23.21 -25.26
CA GLU A 42 2.39 -24.59 -25.10
C GLU A 42 1.27 -25.47 -24.55
N VAL A 43 1.13 -26.68 -25.09
CA VAL A 43 0.12 -27.65 -24.62
C VAL A 43 0.64 -28.48 -23.46
N ALA A 44 1.93 -28.80 -23.47
CA ALA A 44 2.58 -29.61 -22.45
C ALA A 44 3.34 -28.73 -21.44
N ALA A 45 3.20 -29.05 -20.16
CA ALA A 45 3.88 -28.33 -19.09
C ALA A 45 5.41 -28.44 -19.18
N ASP A 46 5.95 -29.60 -19.60
CA ASP A 46 7.38 -29.80 -19.79
C ASP A 46 7.98 -28.86 -20.85
N ASP A 47 7.25 -28.65 -21.95
CA ASP A 47 7.68 -27.73 -23.01
C ASP A 47 7.66 -26.26 -22.52
N ALA A 48 6.64 -25.90 -21.75
CA ALA A 48 6.56 -24.59 -21.11
C ALA A 48 7.69 -24.35 -20.10
N VAL A 49 8.01 -25.34 -19.26
CA VAL A 49 9.13 -25.29 -18.31
C VAL A 49 10.45 -25.11 -19.07
N HIS A 50 10.70 -25.92 -20.10
CA HIS A 50 11.90 -25.82 -20.93
C HIS A 50 12.03 -24.45 -21.63
N LEU A 51 10.91 -23.88 -22.08
CA LEU A 51 10.90 -22.55 -22.68
C LEU A 51 11.28 -21.46 -21.66
N LEU A 52 10.78 -21.55 -20.43
CA LEU A 52 11.14 -20.63 -19.34
C LEU A 52 12.62 -20.75 -18.96
N GLU A 53 13.14 -21.98 -18.88
CA GLU A 53 14.56 -22.25 -18.60
C GLU A 53 15.46 -21.66 -19.69
N LYS A 54 15.15 -21.93 -20.95
CA LYS A 54 15.88 -21.34 -22.09
C LYS A 54 15.80 -19.81 -22.12
N ALA A 55 14.65 -19.24 -21.77
CA ALA A 55 14.53 -17.78 -21.69
C ALA A 55 15.47 -17.23 -20.62
N HIS A 56 15.54 -17.88 -19.45
CA HIS A 56 16.45 -17.50 -18.37
C HIS A 56 17.93 -17.61 -18.79
N GLU A 57 18.33 -18.74 -19.39
CA GLU A 57 19.69 -18.98 -19.89
C GLU A 57 20.15 -17.91 -20.90
N ARG A 58 19.22 -17.40 -21.71
CA ARG A 58 19.49 -16.37 -22.72
C ARG A 58 19.36 -14.94 -22.20
N GLY A 59 18.97 -14.75 -20.94
CA GLY A 59 18.61 -13.44 -20.41
C GLY A 59 17.40 -12.80 -21.12
N GLU A 60 16.56 -13.61 -21.76
CA GLU A 60 15.29 -13.17 -22.34
C GLU A 60 14.27 -12.96 -21.24
N ARG A 61 13.45 -11.91 -21.40
CA ARG A 61 12.49 -11.49 -20.37
C ARG A 61 11.16 -12.17 -20.54
N VAL A 62 10.52 -12.49 -19.43
CA VAL A 62 9.14 -13.00 -19.40
C VAL A 62 8.25 -11.97 -18.72
N ALA A 63 7.24 -11.51 -19.45
CA ALA A 63 6.29 -10.52 -18.97
C ALA A 63 5.13 -11.16 -18.21
N LEU A 64 4.59 -12.23 -18.80
CA LEU A 64 3.36 -12.85 -18.33
C LEU A 64 3.40 -14.35 -18.63
N VAL A 65 2.95 -15.14 -17.66
CA VAL A 65 2.68 -16.58 -17.82
C VAL A 65 1.20 -16.80 -17.47
N LEU A 66 0.43 -17.31 -18.41
CA LEU A 66 -0.94 -17.75 -18.23
C LEU A 66 -0.96 -19.27 -18.17
N VAL A 67 -1.67 -19.83 -17.19
CA VAL A 67 -1.75 -21.28 -16.98
C VAL A 67 -3.20 -21.69 -16.80
N ASP A 68 -3.63 -22.67 -17.58
CA ASP A 68 -4.96 -23.27 -17.51
C ASP A 68 -5.21 -23.94 -16.14
N ASP A 69 -6.35 -23.65 -15.51
CA ASP A 69 -6.73 -24.26 -14.23
C ASP A 69 -7.00 -25.78 -14.31
N SER A 70 -7.33 -26.29 -15.48
CA SER A 70 -7.62 -27.69 -15.76
C SER A 70 -6.36 -28.56 -15.92
N LEU A 71 -5.17 -27.94 -16.01
CA LEU A 71 -3.92 -28.69 -15.97
C LEU A 71 -3.79 -29.48 -14.65
N PRO A 72 -3.18 -30.68 -14.67
CA PRO A 72 -2.84 -31.41 -13.46
C PRO A 72 -2.12 -30.53 -12.45
N GLU A 73 -2.34 -30.78 -11.16
CA GLU A 73 -1.79 -29.94 -10.09
C GLU A 73 -0.26 -29.88 -10.12
N ASP A 74 0.40 -31.01 -10.33
CA ASP A 74 1.85 -31.12 -10.44
C ASP A 74 2.40 -30.34 -11.64
N ASP A 75 1.73 -30.44 -12.80
CA ASP A 75 2.09 -29.73 -14.02
C ASP A 75 1.98 -28.21 -13.85
N ARG A 76 0.85 -27.76 -13.26
CA ARG A 76 0.63 -26.34 -12.96
C ARG A 76 1.67 -25.83 -11.95
N ALA A 77 1.97 -26.60 -10.91
CA ALA A 77 2.98 -26.26 -9.91
C ALA A 77 4.38 -26.18 -10.53
N ALA A 78 4.72 -27.07 -11.47
CA ALA A 78 6.00 -27.06 -12.17
C ALA A 78 6.19 -25.79 -13.02
N VAL A 79 5.18 -25.40 -13.82
CA VAL A 79 5.24 -24.19 -14.65
C VAL A 79 5.30 -22.93 -13.78
N LEU A 80 4.39 -22.78 -12.81
CA LEU A 80 4.32 -21.60 -11.96
C LEU A 80 5.54 -21.48 -11.05
N GLY A 81 6.01 -22.59 -10.49
CA GLY A 81 7.21 -22.66 -9.66
C GLY A 81 8.47 -22.29 -10.44
N THR A 82 8.60 -22.76 -11.70
CA THR A 82 9.70 -22.41 -12.59
C THR A 82 9.68 -20.92 -12.95
N ALA A 83 8.51 -20.39 -13.34
CA ALA A 83 8.34 -18.97 -13.63
C ALA A 83 8.69 -18.13 -12.40
N ARG A 84 8.21 -18.49 -11.21
CA ARG A 84 8.49 -17.79 -9.95
C ARG A 84 9.98 -17.79 -9.59
N ARG A 85 10.68 -18.91 -9.81
CA ARG A 85 12.10 -19.08 -9.48
C ARG A 85 13.03 -18.38 -10.46
N LEU A 86 12.74 -18.48 -11.76
CA LEU A 86 13.66 -18.03 -12.83
C LEU A 86 13.31 -16.65 -13.40
N HIS A 87 12.04 -16.25 -13.31
CA HIS A 87 11.49 -15.00 -13.81
C HIS A 87 10.57 -14.36 -12.75
N PRO A 88 11.10 -14.03 -11.56
CA PRO A 88 10.30 -13.59 -10.41
C PRO A 88 9.43 -12.35 -10.73
N GLU A 89 9.86 -11.49 -11.65
CA GLU A 89 9.15 -10.31 -12.12
C GLU A 89 7.94 -10.62 -13.00
N ALA A 90 7.90 -11.78 -13.65
CA ALA A 90 6.81 -12.17 -14.55
C ALA A 90 5.48 -12.22 -13.81
N LYS A 91 4.44 -11.62 -14.39
CA LYS A 91 3.09 -11.80 -13.88
C LYS A 91 2.62 -13.22 -14.20
N ARG A 92 1.78 -13.77 -13.33
CA ARG A 92 1.33 -15.16 -13.39
C ARG A 92 -0.16 -15.20 -13.19
N LEU A 93 -0.92 -15.70 -14.16
CA LEU A 93 -2.37 -15.71 -14.14
C LEU A 93 -2.92 -17.13 -14.30
N LEU A 94 -3.94 -17.46 -13.52
CA LEU A 94 -4.71 -18.68 -13.71
C LEU A 94 -5.84 -18.42 -14.73
N LEU A 95 -5.91 -19.19 -15.79
CA LEU A 95 -6.97 -19.11 -16.79
C LEU A 95 -8.15 -19.99 -16.40
N VAL A 96 -9.30 -19.34 -16.15
CA VAL A 96 -10.52 -20.03 -15.72
C VAL A 96 -11.64 -19.86 -16.76
N PRO A 97 -12.44 -20.91 -17.01
CA PRO A 97 -13.60 -20.80 -17.88
C PRO A 97 -14.66 -19.85 -17.30
N TRP A 98 -15.45 -19.26 -18.20
CA TRP A 98 -16.68 -18.59 -17.78
C TRP A 98 -17.64 -19.62 -17.17
N GLY A 99 -18.14 -19.35 -15.96
CA GLY A 99 -19.07 -20.24 -15.24
C GLY A 99 -18.44 -21.13 -14.17
N SER A 100 -17.11 -21.16 -14.05
CA SER A 100 -16.39 -21.95 -13.03
C SER A 100 -16.62 -21.51 -11.58
N TRP A 101 -17.36 -20.41 -11.37
CA TRP A 101 -17.74 -19.85 -10.07
C TRP A 101 -18.54 -20.81 -9.18
N ALA A 102 -19.22 -21.79 -9.78
CA ALA A 102 -19.98 -22.79 -9.05
C ALA A 102 -19.12 -23.94 -8.51
N ASP A 103 -17.87 -24.09 -8.95
CA ASP A 103 -16.96 -25.14 -8.49
C ASP A 103 -16.08 -24.61 -7.34
N PRO A 104 -16.27 -25.10 -6.10
CA PRO A 104 -15.46 -24.69 -4.95
C PRO A 104 -13.97 -24.98 -5.13
N ARG A 105 -13.61 -25.97 -5.97
CA ARG A 105 -12.21 -26.34 -6.23
C ARG A 105 -11.47 -25.21 -6.95
N VAL A 106 -12.10 -24.60 -7.96
CA VAL A 106 -11.51 -23.49 -8.72
C VAL A 106 -11.26 -22.29 -7.80
N ALA A 107 -12.23 -21.96 -6.93
CA ALA A 107 -12.06 -20.92 -5.93
C ALA A 107 -10.92 -21.23 -4.94
N SER A 108 -10.82 -22.48 -4.47
CA SER A 108 -9.73 -22.93 -3.59
C SER A 108 -8.37 -22.80 -4.27
N THR A 109 -8.23 -23.27 -5.51
CA THR A 109 -6.99 -23.18 -6.30
C THR A 109 -6.55 -21.73 -6.47
N ILE A 110 -7.47 -20.83 -6.82
CA ILE A 110 -7.18 -19.39 -6.94
C ILE A 110 -6.69 -18.83 -5.59
N LEU A 111 -7.43 -19.08 -4.51
CA LEU A 111 -7.12 -18.52 -3.19
C LEU A 111 -5.79 -19.03 -2.65
N GLN A 112 -5.52 -20.34 -2.76
CA GLN A 112 -4.27 -20.96 -2.34
C GLN A 112 -3.10 -20.46 -3.18
N GLY A 113 -3.20 -20.51 -4.50
CA GLY A 113 -2.16 -20.04 -5.41
C GLY A 113 -1.82 -18.56 -5.21
N MET A 114 -2.82 -17.71 -4.97
CA MET A 114 -2.58 -16.29 -4.65
C MET A 114 -2.03 -16.10 -3.22
N ALA A 115 -2.37 -16.96 -2.26
CA ALA A 115 -1.87 -16.88 -0.88
C ALA A 115 -0.39 -17.23 -0.78
N ILE A 116 0.08 -18.20 -1.55
CA ILE A 116 1.51 -18.59 -1.58
C ILE A 116 2.32 -17.82 -2.63
N GLY A 117 1.66 -17.09 -3.54
CA GLY A 117 2.30 -16.19 -4.51
C GLY A 117 2.64 -16.82 -5.86
N ASP A 118 2.10 -18.01 -6.12
CA ASP A 118 2.25 -18.72 -7.40
C ASP A 118 1.50 -17.99 -8.51
N VAL A 119 0.30 -17.50 -8.22
CA VAL A 119 -0.47 -16.66 -9.14
C VAL A 119 -0.73 -15.27 -8.55
N HIS A 120 -0.74 -14.27 -9.41
CA HIS A 120 -1.09 -12.90 -9.07
C HIS A 120 -2.61 -12.71 -9.05
N ALA A 121 -3.32 -13.33 -9.99
CA ALA A 121 -4.77 -13.31 -10.11
C ALA A 121 -5.26 -14.42 -11.05
N TYR A 122 -6.57 -14.49 -11.28
CA TYR A 122 -7.17 -15.25 -12.36
C TYR A 122 -7.58 -14.32 -13.52
N ALA A 123 -7.59 -14.84 -14.74
CA ALA A 123 -8.20 -14.24 -15.91
C ALA A 123 -9.23 -15.21 -16.49
N LEU A 124 -10.32 -14.65 -17.04
CA LEU A 124 -11.31 -15.47 -17.72
C LEU A 124 -10.79 -15.80 -19.12
N ARG A 125 -10.91 -17.05 -19.55
CA ARG A 125 -10.55 -17.45 -20.92
C ARG A 125 -11.38 -16.65 -21.94
N PRO A 126 -10.80 -16.27 -23.08
CA PRO A 126 -11.57 -15.59 -24.12
C PRO A 126 -12.65 -16.53 -24.68
N TRP A 127 -13.89 -16.06 -24.71
CA TRP A 127 -15.03 -16.85 -25.21
C TRP A 127 -15.60 -16.33 -26.53
N VAL A 128 -15.17 -15.15 -26.98
CA VAL A 128 -15.45 -14.57 -28.29
C VAL A 128 -14.17 -14.12 -28.97
N GLU A 129 -14.24 -13.86 -30.27
CA GLU A 129 -13.20 -13.15 -31.00
C GLU A 129 -13.26 -11.64 -30.67
N GLY A 130 -12.12 -11.03 -30.36
CA GLY A 130 -12.09 -9.63 -29.90
C GLY A 130 -12.62 -9.47 -28.49
N ASP A 131 -12.24 -10.37 -27.58
CA ASP A 131 -12.73 -10.39 -26.20
C ASP A 131 -12.09 -9.26 -25.38
N GLU A 132 -12.74 -8.09 -25.39
CA GLU A 132 -12.25 -6.91 -24.68
C GLU A 132 -12.17 -7.10 -23.16
N LEU A 133 -12.96 -8.00 -22.57
CA LEU A 133 -12.84 -8.28 -21.14
C LEU A 133 -11.54 -9.03 -20.86
N PHE A 134 -11.22 -10.03 -21.68
CA PHE A 134 -9.95 -10.73 -21.62
C PHE A 134 -8.79 -9.75 -21.84
N HIS A 135 -8.83 -8.94 -22.90
CA HIS A 135 -7.78 -7.95 -23.19
C HIS A 135 -7.57 -6.98 -22.04
N ARG A 136 -8.64 -6.39 -21.51
CA ARG A 136 -8.55 -5.47 -20.37
C ARG A 136 -7.94 -6.15 -19.16
N SER A 137 -8.35 -7.39 -18.88
CA SER A 137 -7.83 -8.18 -17.75
C SER A 137 -6.34 -8.43 -17.88
N VAL A 138 -5.86 -8.82 -19.07
CA VAL A 138 -4.44 -9.08 -19.32
C VAL A 138 -3.63 -7.78 -19.36
N ALA A 139 -4.19 -6.71 -19.95
CA ALA A 139 -3.52 -5.42 -20.10
C ALA A 139 -3.12 -4.81 -18.76
N GLU A 140 -3.91 -5.02 -17.71
CA GLU A 140 -3.59 -4.62 -16.33
C GLU A 140 -2.26 -5.22 -15.86
N PHE A 141 -2.06 -6.52 -16.05
CA PHE A 141 -0.84 -7.21 -15.65
C PHE A 141 0.35 -6.89 -16.55
N VAL A 142 0.13 -6.74 -17.85
CA VAL A 142 1.16 -6.29 -18.80
C VAL A 142 1.63 -4.88 -18.43
N HIS A 143 0.70 -4.00 -18.07
CA HIS A 143 0.99 -2.67 -17.58
C HIS A 143 1.80 -2.71 -16.28
N ASP A 144 1.36 -3.50 -15.30
CA ASP A 144 2.08 -3.68 -14.03
C ASP A 144 3.50 -4.24 -14.22
N TRP A 145 3.68 -5.22 -15.11
CA TRP A 145 5.00 -5.74 -15.45
C TRP A 145 5.89 -4.67 -16.09
N SER A 146 5.36 -3.97 -17.09
CA SER A 146 6.05 -2.86 -17.75
C SER A 146 6.40 -1.74 -16.75
N ARG A 147 5.60 -1.58 -15.69
CA ARG A 147 5.84 -0.65 -14.59
C ARG A 147 6.89 -1.09 -13.58
N ALA A 148 7.18 -2.38 -13.49
CA ALA A 148 8.27 -2.90 -12.67
C ALA A 148 9.61 -2.90 -13.41
N ASP A 149 9.64 -2.90 -14.75
CA ASP A 149 10.91 -2.94 -15.50
C ASP A 149 11.76 -1.70 -15.21
N PRO A 150 12.97 -1.88 -14.64
CA PRO A 150 13.81 -0.77 -14.25
C PRO A 150 14.33 0.00 -15.46
N ARG A 151 14.41 -0.56 -16.68
CA ARG A 151 14.94 0.18 -17.84
C ARG A 151 13.97 1.19 -18.43
N ASN A 152 12.68 1.07 -18.12
CA ASN A 152 11.70 1.97 -18.69
C ASN A 152 11.91 3.38 -18.13
N LYS A 153 11.93 4.38 -19.02
CA LYS A 153 11.93 5.79 -18.60
C LYS A 153 10.64 6.04 -17.81
N ARG A 154 10.79 6.58 -16.60
CA ARG A 154 9.67 6.93 -15.72
C ARG A 154 9.47 8.44 -15.73
N GLU A 155 8.26 8.82 -15.36
CA GLU A 155 7.82 10.20 -15.19
C GLU A 155 8.61 10.91 -14.08
N VAL A 156 9.03 10.15 -13.06
CA VAL A 156 9.93 10.57 -11.98
C VAL A 156 11.09 9.58 -11.86
N VAL A 157 12.31 10.08 -11.68
CA VAL A 157 13.50 9.27 -11.40
C VAL A 157 14.16 9.80 -10.13
N VAL A 158 14.35 8.92 -9.15
CA VAL A 158 15.08 9.18 -7.92
C VAL A 158 16.48 8.60 -8.07
N VAL A 159 17.51 9.43 -7.92
CA VAL A 159 18.90 9.02 -7.90
C VAL A 159 19.45 9.24 -6.49
N ALA A 160 19.87 8.17 -5.83
CA ALA A 160 20.51 8.21 -4.52
C ALA A 160 21.38 6.97 -4.34
N ASP A 161 22.17 6.93 -3.27
CA ASP A 161 22.87 5.69 -2.92
C ASP A 161 21.86 4.61 -2.53
N ARG A 162 22.17 3.34 -2.82
CA ARG A 162 21.24 2.20 -2.64
C ARG A 162 20.65 2.10 -1.23
N HIS A 163 21.39 2.56 -0.23
CA HIS A 163 21.02 2.51 1.19
C HIS A 163 20.80 3.91 1.80
N SER A 164 20.62 4.94 0.98
CA SER A 164 20.27 6.28 1.45
C SER A 164 18.92 6.26 2.15
N GLY A 165 18.89 6.68 3.44
CA GLY A 165 17.66 6.82 4.21
C GLY A 165 16.69 7.80 3.55
N ARG A 166 17.20 8.95 3.10
CA ARG A 166 16.40 9.95 2.39
C ARG A 166 15.92 9.44 1.02
N GLY A 167 16.77 8.70 0.30
CA GLY A 167 16.39 8.05 -0.95
C GLY A 167 15.22 7.08 -0.78
N PHE A 168 15.21 6.32 0.32
CA PHE A 168 14.09 5.46 0.71
C PHE A 168 12.83 6.27 1.05
N GLU A 169 12.94 7.32 1.85
CA GLU A 169 11.80 8.18 2.23
C GLU A 169 11.09 8.76 1.02
N VAL A 170 11.84 9.36 0.08
CA VAL A 170 11.28 9.92 -1.16
C VAL A 170 10.63 8.82 -2.02
N SER A 171 11.28 7.66 -2.14
CA SER A 171 10.75 6.52 -2.88
C SER A 171 9.45 5.99 -2.26
N ASN A 172 9.38 5.95 -0.92
CA ASN A 172 8.20 5.56 -0.17
C ASN A 172 7.06 6.59 -0.32
N LEU A 173 7.37 7.89 -0.27
CA LEU A 173 6.42 8.98 -0.52
C LEU A 173 5.76 8.85 -1.90
N LEU A 174 6.58 8.67 -2.94
CA LEU A 174 6.13 8.51 -4.33
C LEU A 174 5.28 7.26 -4.48
N GLN A 175 5.72 6.12 -3.91
CA GLN A 175 4.95 4.87 -3.94
C GLN A 175 3.59 5.02 -3.26
N ARG A 176 3.55 5.58 -2.06
CA ARG A 176 2.33 5.71 -1.25
C ARG A 176 1.30 6.63 -1.90
N ASN A 177 1.76 7.66 -2.60
CA ASN A 177 0.90 8.56 -3.39
C ASN A 177 0.68 8.11 -4.84
N ARG A 178 1.06 6.87 -5.18
CA ARG A 178 0.90 6.27 -6.53
C ARG A 178 1.54 7.10 -7.65
N ILE A 179 2.58 7.87 -7.33
CA ILE A 179 3.37 8.61 -8.29
C ILE A 179 4.34 7.63 -8.97
N PRO A 180 4.27 7.46 -10.30
CA PRO A 180 5.20 6.62 -11.04
C PRO A 180 6.65 7.08 -10.85
N TYR A 181 7.53 6.20 -10.35
CA TYR A 181 8.94 6.53 -10.23
C TYR A 181 9.87 5.34 -10.53
N ALA A 182 11.13 5.67 -10.82
CA ALA A 182 12.24 4.74 -10.89
C ALA A 182 13.30 5.15 -9.88
N PHE A 183 13.83 4.19 -9.12
CA PHE A 183 15.04 4.40 -8.35
C PHE A 183 16.27 4.04 -9.20
N ARG A 184 17.33 4.85 -9.10
CA ARG A 184 18.64 4.59 -9.69
C ARG A 184 19.70 4.76 -8.63
N GLU A 185 20.51 3.73 -8.47
CA GLU A 185 21.69 3.83 -7.63
C GLU A 185 22.65 4.86 -8.24
N ARG A 186 23.10 5.82 -7.42
CA ARG A 186 23.97 6.92 -7.84
C ARG A 186 25.23 6.43 -8.56
N SER A 187 25.85 5.37 -8.04
CA SER A 187 27.09 4.79 -8.57
C SER A 187 26.91 4.03 -9.90
N SER A 188 25.67 3.68 -10.27
CA SER A 188 25.39 2.87 -11.47
C SER A 188 25.48 3.69 -12.76
N GLU A 189 25.76 3.03 -13.89
CA GLU A 189 25.77 3.66 -15.23
C GLU A 189 24.45 4.41 -15.50
N GLN A 190 23.32 3.77 -15.19
CA GLN A 190 21.99 4.38 -15.37
C GLN A 190 21.78 5.59 -14.44
N GLY A 191 22.35 5.58 -13.24
CA GLY A 191 22.33 6.71 -12.32
C GLY A 191 23.15 7.88 -12.86
N GLN A 192 24.36 7.60 -13.37
CA GLN A 192 25.24 8.60 -13.97
C GLN A 192 24.63 9.21 -15.25
N ASP A 193 24.01 8.40 -16.10
CA ASP A 193 23.27 8.88 -17.28
C ASP A 193 22.14 9.85 -16.90
N VAL A 194 21.38 9.51 -15.85
CA VAL A 194 20.30 10.37 -15.34
C VAL A 194 20.87 11.65 -14.75
N LEU A 195 21.95 11.61 -13.98
CA LEU A 195 22.58 12.81 -13.43
C LEU A 195 23.11 13.74 -14.52
N ALA A 196 23.71 13.17 -15.57
CA ALA A 196 24.17 13.93 -16.74
C ALA A 196 23.00 14.59 -17.48
N ALA A 197 21.89 13.88 -17.66
CA ALA A 197 20.69 14.39 -18.33
C ALA A 197 19.90 15.42 -17.49
N ALA A 198 19.80 15.17 -16.18
CA ALA A 198 19.08 16.03 -15.23
C ALA A 198 19.84 17.33 -14.93
N ALA A 199 21.16 17.34 -15.15
CA ALA A 199 22.06 18.47 -14.97
C ALA A 199 21.78 19.25 -13.66
N PRO A 200 21.85 18.59 -12.49
CA PRO A 200 21.52 19.23 -11.22
C PRO A 200 22.42 20.44 -10.97
N LYS A 201 21.83 21.54 -10.48
CA LYS A 201 22.55 22.82 -10.27
C LYS A 201 23.60 22.77 -9.15
N ARG A 202 23.52 21.76 -8.29
CA ARG A 202 24.41 21.51 -7.15
C ARG A 202 24.52 20.00 -6.94
N ASP A 203 25.57 19.58 -6.25
CA ASP A 203 25.66 18.21 -5.74
C ASP A 203 24.78 18.06 -4.48
N GLY A 204 24.33 16.85 -4.21
CA GLY A 204 23.43 16.52 -3.10
C GLY A 204 23.12 15.02 -3.05
N GLU A 205 22.77 14.49 -1.88
CA GLU A 205 22.63 13.05 -1.62
C GLU A 205 21.52 12.43 -2.49
N VAL A 206 20.40 13.11 -2.65
CA VAL A 206 19.22 12.65 -3.39
C VAL A 206 18.87 13.63 -4.51
N VAL A 207 18.77 13.12 -5.73
CA VAL A 207 18.29 13.89 -6.89
C VAL A 207 16.97 13.31 -7.36
N VAL A 208 15.95 14.16 -7.49
CA VAL A 208 14.65 13.79 -8.07
C VAL A 208 14.48 14.51 -9.39
N TRP A 209 14.38 13.76 -10.47
CA TRP A 209 14.23 14.28 -11.83
C TRP A 209 12.87 13.89 -12.42
N MET A 210 12.15 14.87 -12.97
CA MET A 210 10.82 14.68 -13.56
C MET A 210 10.83 15.02 -15.06
N PRO A 211 11.38 14.13 -15.92
CA PRO A 211 11.53 14.41 -17.35
C PRO A 211 10.21 14.62 -18.08
N ALA A 212 9.13 13.97 -17.62
CA ALA A 212 7.82 14.06 -18.24
C ALA A 212 7.03 15.32 -17.86
N ILE A 213 7.45 16.05 -16.81
CA ILE A 213 6.77 17.23 -16.28
C ILE A 213 7.74 18.42 -16.31
N GLY A 214 7.94 18.98 -17.50
CA GLY A 214 8.76 20.18 -17.68
C GLY A 214 10.26 20.00 -17.39
N GLY A 215 10.74 18.78 -17.14
CA GLY A 215 12.15 18.49 -16.88
C GLY A 215 12.65 19.00 -15.53
N VAL A 216 11.77 19.09 -14.52
CA VAL A 216 12.14 19.58 -13.19
C VAL A 216 13.20 18.69 -12.55
N THR A 217 14.28 19.30 -12.05
CA THR A 217 15.33 18.62 -11.28
C THR A 217 15.38 19.23 -9.88
N LEU A 218 15.17 18.40 -8.87
CA LEU A 218 15.27 18.75 -7.45
C LEU A 218 16.50 18.06 -6.84
N VAL A 219 17.20 18.76 -5.94
CA VAL A 219 18.37 18.22 -5.23
C VAL A 219 18.13 18.38 -3.75
N ASP A 220 18.23 17.28 -3.01
CA ASP A 220 17.85 17.11 -1.61
C ASP A 220 16.49 17.74 -1.27
N PRO A 221 15.42 17.44 -2.03
CA PRO A 221 14.12 18.06 -1.79
C PRO A 221 13.48 17.54 -0.51
N THR A 222 12.68 18.41 0.10
CA THR A 222 11.65 18.05 1.09
C THR A 222 10.50 17.29 0.41
N ASP A 223 9.71 16.54 1.19
CA ASP A 223 8.54 15.84 0.68
C ASP A 223 7.54 16.80 0.02
N ALA A 224 7.37 17.98 0.61
CA ALA A 224 6.51 19.03 0.07
C ALA A 224 6.98 19.53 -1.31
N GLU A 225 8.29 19.72 -1.50
CA GLU A 225 8.84 20.13 -2.80
C GLU A 225 8.64 19.04 -3.87
N VAL A 226 8.80 17.77 -3.51
CA VAL A 226 8.56 16.64 -4.44
C VAL A 226 7.10 16.61 -4.87
N LEU A 227 6.15 16.67 -3.92
CA LEU A 227 4.72 16.63 -4.24
C LEU A 227 4.26 17.89 -4.98
N SER A 228 4.74 19.07 -4.59
CA SER A 228 4.42 20.34 -5.27
C SER A 228 4.91 20.34 -6.71
N ALA A 229 6.12 19.85 -6.98
CA ALA A 229 6.66 19.71 -8.34
C ALA A 229 5.84 18.74 -9.21
N TRP A 230 5.23 17.71 -8.60
CA TRP A 230 4.29 16.80 -9.27
C TRP A 230 2.90 17.43 -9.53
N GLY A 231 2.58 18.53 -8.86
CA GLY A 231 1.30 19.23 -8.97
C GLY A 231 0.30 18.90 -7.87
N ILE A 232 0.73 18.31 -6.76
CA ILE A 232 -0.10 18.08 -5.57
C ILE A 232 0.06 19.29 -4.62
N PRO A 233 -1.03 19.94 -4.18
CA PRO A 233 -0.95 21.04 -3.22
C PRO A 233 -0.38 20.60 -1.87
N THR A 234 0.56 21.38 -1.34
CA THR A 234 1.23 21.12 -0.04
C THR A 234 1.06 22.25 0.97
N THR A 235 0.27 23.27 0.61
CA THR A 235 -0.16 24.36 1.47
C THR A 235 -1.64 24.62 1.23
N VAL A 236 -2.36 25.09 2.25
CA VAL A 236 -3.77 25.43 2.12
C VAL A 236 -3.96 26.59 1.14
N PRO A 237 -4.71 26.40 0.04
CA PRO A 237 -5.00 27.47 -0.89
C PRO A 237 -5.81 28.59 -0.21
N PRO A 238 -5.59 29.87 -0.54
CA PRO A 238 -6.35 30.98 0.05
C PRO A 238 -7.87 30.85 -0.10
N GLU A 239 -8.35 30.29 -1.21
CA GLU A 239 -9.77 30.03 -1.45
C GLU A 239 -10.37 28.95 -0.54
N CYS A 240 -9.53 28.19 0.16
CA CYS A 240 -9.92 27.17 1.14
C CYS A 240 -9.76 27.66 2.59
N SER A 241 -9.54 28.96 2.82
CA SER A 241 -9.45 29.51 4.18
C SER A 241 -10.76 29.42 4.96
N SER A 242 -11.89 29.24 4.26
CA SER A 242 -13.21 29.00 4.84
C SER A 242 -13.92 27.89 4.07
N VAL A 243 -14.38 26.85 4.76
CA VAL A 243 -15.04 25.68 4.17
C VAL A 243 -16.26 25.25 4.98
N ASP A 244 -17.20 24.56 4.33
CA ASP A 244 -18.32 23.93 5.02
C ASP A 244 -17.84 22.71 5.82
N LEU A 245 -16.96 21.90 5.21
CA LEU A 245 -16.47 20.67 5.78
C LEU A 245 -14.94 20.59 5.67
N LEU A 246 -14.29 20.47 6.84
CA LEU A 246 -12.89 20.06 6.92
C LEU A 246 -12.81 18.59 7.28
N VAL A 247 -12.09 17.80 6.49
CA VAL A 247 -11.77 16.40 6.79
C VAL A 247 -10.28 16.31 7.16
N VAL A 248 -9.99 15.78 8.34
CA VAL A 248 -8.61 15.61 8.83
C VAL A 248 -8.19 14.15 8.62
N GLY A 249 -7.35 13.90 7.62
CA GLY A 249 -6.89 12.58 7.21
C GLY A 249 -7.55 12.08 5.91
N ALA A 250 -6.75 11.45 5.05
CA ALA A 250 -7.14 10.89 3.76
C ALA A 250 -7.02 9.35 3.73
N GLY A 251 -7.25 8.69 4.87
CA GLY A 251 -7.51 7.25 4.91
C GLY A 251 -8.87 6.89 4.27
N PRO A 252 -9.27 5.60 4.24
CA PRO A 252 -10.53 5.19 3.62
C PRO A 252 -11.77 5.92 4.15
N ALA A 253 -11.82 6.20 5.46
CA ALA A 253 -12.90 6.98 6.05
C ALA A 253 -12.90 8.45 5.59
N GLY A 254 -11.74 9.09 5.59
CA GLY A 254 -11.62 10.49 5.17
C GLY A 254 -11.89 10.68 3.67
N LEU A 255 -11.43 9.75 2.83
CA LEU A 255 -11.74 9.74 1.41
C LEU A 255 -13.24 9.58 1.16
N ALA A 256 -13.91 8.69 1.90
CA ALA A 256 -15.36 8.54 1.80
C ALA A 256 -16.09 9.82 2.24
N ALA A 257 -15.70 10.43 3.36
CA ALA A 257 -16.26 11.70 3.80
C ALA A 257 -16.04 12.82 2.77
N ALA A 258 -14.88 12.85 2.12
CA ALA A 258 -14.57 13.80 1.06
C ALA A 258 -15.43 13.61 -0.19
N VAL A 259 -15.60 12.36 -0.64
CA VAL A 259 -16.49 12.03 -1.78
C VAL A 259 -17.91 12.48 -1.49
N TYR A 260 -18.47 12.05 -0.36
CA TYR A 260 -19.87 12.32 -0.04
C TYR A 260 -20.10 13.81 0.23
N GLY A 261 -19.24 14.44 1.04
CA GLY A 261 -19.32 15.87 1.33
C GLY A 261 -19.28 16.74 0.07
N ALA A 262 -18.31 16.50 -0.82
CA ALA A 262 -18.22 17.25 -2.07
C ALA A 262 -19.38 16.94 -3.04
N SER A 263 -19.79 15.67 -3.16
CA SER A 263 -20.90 15.29 -4.05
C SER A 263 -22.26 15.84 -3.61
N GLU A 264 -22.43 16.10 -2.31
CA GLU A 264 -23.64 16.70 -1.72
C GLU A 264 -23.56 18.24 -1.66
N GLY A 265 -22.54 18.83 -2.28
CA GLY A 265 -22.42 20.27 -2.50
C GLY A 265 -21.71 21.05 -1.40
N LEU A 266 -21.08 20.38 -0.43
CA LEU A 266 -20.27 21.05 0.60
C LEU A 266 -18.92 21.47 0.03
N SER A 267 -18.50 22.71 0.29
CA SER A 267 -17.11 23.09 0.10
C SER A 267 -16.23 22.27 1.06
N THR A 268 -15.45 21.35 0.50
CA THR A 268 -14.77 20.30 1.26
C THR A 268 -13.25 20.38 1.09
N LEU A 269 -12.54 20.53 2.20
CA LEU A 269 -11.08 20.48 2.27
C LEU A 269 -10.64 19.23 3.04
N VAL A 270 -9.67 18.51 2.50
CA VAL A 270 -9.00 17.38 3.14
C VAL A 270 -7.57 17.77 3.44
N VAL A 271 -7.16 17.67 4.70
CA VAL A 271 -5.77 17.85 5.13
C VAL A 271 -5.20 16.50 5.52
N GLU A 272 -4.18 16.05 4.78
CA GLU A 272 -3.48 14.78 5.00
C GLU A 272 -2.00 15.04 5.27
N ARG A 273 -1.49 14.53 6.39
CA ARG A 273 -0.11 14.80 6.83
C ARG A 273 0.96 14.03 6.06
N ASP A 274 0.59 12.99 5.33
CA ASP A 274 1.55 12.02 4.80
C ASP A 274 1.19 11.56 3.38
N ALA A 275 0.23 10.64 3.25
CA ALA A 275 -0.13 10.10 1.96
C ALA A 275 -1.59 9.67 1.88
N ILE A 276 -2.15 9.80 0.69
CA ILE A 276 -3.50 9.32 0.36
C ILE A 276 -3.60 7.82 0.67
N GLY A 277 -4.68 7.44 1.35
CA GLY A 277 -4.96 6.06 1.77
C GLY A 277 -4.57 5.73 3.20
N GLY A 278 -3.79 6.57 3.88
CA GLY A 278 -3.34 6.33 5.26
C GLY A 278 -2.70 4.94 5.42
N GLN A 279 -2.96 4.26 6.54
CA GLN A 279 -2.46 2.90 6.76
C GLN A 279 -3.00 1.88 5.76
N ALA A 280 -4.25 2.01 5.32
CA ALA A 280 -4.81 1.08 4.34
C ALA A 280 -4.02 1.11 3.03
N GLY A 281 -3.46 2.27 2.67
CA GLY A 281 -2.62 2.47 1.48
C GLY A 281 -1.40 1.54 1.40
N THR A 282 -0.89 1.04 2.54
CA THR A 282 0.27 0.14 2.57
C THR A 282 -0.11 -1.33 2.33
N SER A 283 -1.41 -1.66 2.34
CA SER A 283 -1.87 -3.02 2.07
C SER A 283 -1.57 -3.43 0.64
N SER A 284 -0.83 -4.52 0.47
CA SER A 284 -0.49 -5.09 -0.83
C SER A 284 -1.71 -5.64 -1.57
N LEU A 285 -2.70 -6.18 -0.82
CA LEU A 285 -3.92 -6.73 -1.40
C LEU A 285 -5.08 -6.76 -0.39
N ILE A 286 -6.21 -6.17 -0.78
CA ILE A 286 -7.49 -6.19 -0.06
C ILE A 286 -8.45 -7.07 -0.87
N ARG A 287 -8.81 -8.23 -0.31
CA ARG A 287 -9.74 -9.20 -0.96
C ARG A 287 -11.18 -9.11 -0.45
N ASN A 288 -11.39 -8.51 0.71
CA ASN A 288 -12.67 -8.47 1.41
C ASN A 288 -13.40 -7.13 1.25
N TYR A 289 -13.05 -6.34 0.23
CA TYR A 289 -13.76 -5.12 -0.12
C TYR A 289 -14.72 -5.40 -1.27
N LEU A 290 -16.01 -5.18 -1.02
CA LEU A 290 -17.09 -5.51 -1.95
C LEU A 290 -16.93 -4.74 -3.27
N GLY A 291 -17.15 -5.44 -4.39
CA GLY A 291 -17.06 -4.86 -5.74
C GLY A 291 -15.75 -5.14 -6.49
N PHE A 292 -14.73 -5.68 -5.82
CA PHE A 292 -13.44 -6.03 -6.44
C PHE A 292 -13.19 -7.54 -6.39
N SER A 293 -13.69 -8.27 -7.38
CA SER A 293 -13.64 -9.74 -7.43
C SER A 293 -12.23 -10.33 -7.48
N ARG A 294 -11.23 -9.56 -7.93
CA ARG A 294 -9.80 -9.95 -7.92
C ARG A 294 -9.06 -9.43 -6.69
N GLY A 295 -9.75 -8.71 -5.81
CA GLY A 295 -9.14 -7.80 -4.85
C GLY A 295 -8.45 -6.62 -5.55
N LEU A 296 -7.91 -5.71 -4.75
CA LEU A 296 -7.08 -4.60 -5.20
C LEU A 296 -6.12 -4.21 -4.09
N SER A 297 -5.01 -3.56 -4.42
CA SER A 297 -4.14 -3.01 -3.38
C SER A 297 -4.81 -1.83 -2.65
N GLY A 298 -4.40 -1.57 -1.41
CA GLY A 298 -4.99 -0.47 -0.65
C GLY A 298 -4.66 0.91 -1.20
N SER A 299 -3.47 1.10 -1.76
CA SER A 299 -3.11 2.35 -2.43
C SER A 299 -3.91 2.59 -3.71
N GLU A 300 -4.30 1.53 -4.43
CA GLU A 300 -5.18 1.67 -5.59
C GLU A 300 -6.61 2.05 -5.17
N LEU A 301 -7.15 1.41 -4.12
CA LEU A 301 -8.44 1.79 -3.55
C LEU A 301 -8.46 3.27 -3.16
N ALA A 302 -7.40 3.71 -2.46
CA ALA A 302 -7.26 5.07 -2.00
C ALA A 302 -7.16 6.07 -3.17
N GLN A 303 -6.35 5.77 -4.18
CA GLN A 303 -6.19 6.63 -5.35
C GLN A 303 -7.49 6.79 -6.13
N ARG A 304 -8.27 5.71 -6.29
CA ARG A 304 -9.61 5.78 -6.91
C ARG A 304 -10.56 6.65 -6.10
N GLY A 305 -10.55 6.53 -4.77
CA GLY A 305 -11.34 7.37 -3.87
C GLY A 305 -10.94 8.85 -3.95
N TYR A 306 -9.64 9.15 -3.98
CA TYR A 306 -9.11 10.50 -4.16
C TYR A 306 -9.58 11.11 -5.49
N GLN A 307 -9.43 10.39 -6.60
CA GLN A 307 -9.87 10.86 -7.92
C GLN A 307 -11.37 11.13 -7.97
N GLN A 308 -12.17 10.30 -7.30
CA GLN A 308 -13.61 10.50 -7.19
C GLN A 308 -13.95 11.76 -6.38
N ALA A 309 -13.32 11.96 -5.23
CA ALA A 309 -13.54 13.16 -4.40
C ALA A 309 -13.10 14.44 -5.14
N TRP A 310 -11.93 14.39 -5.79
CA TRP A 310 -11.40 15.49 -6.60
C TRP A 310 -12.35 15.86 -7.75
N MET A 311 -12.92 14.86 -8.45
CA MET A 311 -13.89 15.08 -9.52
C MET A 311 -15.14 15.84 -9.02
N PHE A 312 -15.59 15.58 -7.79
CA PHE A 312 -16.69 16.31 -7.17
C PHE A 312 -16.30 17.69 -6.60
N GLY A 313 -15.03 18.06 -6.66
CA GLY A 313 -14.54 19.37 -6.24
C GLY A 313 -13.92 19.41 -4.84
N ALA A 314 -13.74 18.26 -4.16
CA ALA A 314 -12.97 18.21 -2.92
C ALA A 314 -11.53 18.68 -3.16
N ARG A 315 -11.02 19.50 -2.25
CA ARG A 315 -9.64 19.99 -2.26
C ARG A 315 -8.79 19.16 -1.30
N PHE A 316 -7.57 18.85 -1.71
CA PHE A 316 -6.64 18.07 -0.90
C PHE A 316 -5.35 18.84 -0.72
N VAL A 317 -4.83 18.81 0.49
CA VAL A 317 -3.51 19.33 0.84
C VAL A 317 -2.75 18.22 1.54
N LEU A 318 -1.58 17.87 1.01
CA LEU A 318 -0.75 16.79 1.52
C LEU A 318 0.52 17.35 2.16
N THR A 319 0.99 16.72 3.24
CA THR A 319 2.14 17.05 4.09
C THR A 319 1.87 17.93 5.31
N PRO A 320 1.00 18.96 5.29
CA PRO A 320 0.68 19.71 6.49
C PRO A 320 -0.06 18.88 7.54
N VAL A 321 0.24 19.17 8.80
CA VAL A 321 -0.39 18.57 9.97
C VAL A 321 -1.40 19.56 10.54
N VAL A 322 -2.58 19.07 10.90
CA VAL A 322 -3.51 19.86 11.74
C VAL A 322 -2.97 19.87 13.17
N GLU A 323 -2.68 21.06 13.69
CA GLU A 323 -2.06 21.25 15.01
C GLU A 323 -3.07 21.48 16.13
N SER A 324 -4.19 22.15 15.83
CA SER A 324 -5.29 22.37 16.77
C SER A 324 -6.60 22.57 16.04
N VAL A 325 -7.70 22.18 16.68
CA VAL A 325 -9.08 22.47 16.26
C VAL A 325 -9.78 23.15 17.44
N GLU A 326 -10.18 24.40 17.26
CA GLU A 326 -10.77 25.22 18.32
C GLU A 326 -12.23 25.54 18.00
N PRO A 327 -13.21 25.02 18.78
CA PRO A 327 -14.60 25.42 18.64
C PRO A 327 -14.78 26.87 19.14
N CYS A 328 -15.42 27.70 18.33
CA CYS A 328 -15.57 29.13 18.59
C CYS A 328 -17.03 29.50 18.90
N ALA A 329 -17.22 30.62 19.60
CA ALA A 329 -18.54 31.08 20.04
C ALA A 329 -19.50 31.46 18.89
N ASP A 330 -18.98 31.66 17.68
CA ASP A 330 -19.73 31.94 16.45
C ASP A 330 -20.27 30.66 15.75
N GLY A 331 -20.07 29.50 16.38
CA GLY A 331 -20.49 28.19 15.87
C GLY A 331 -19.58 27.64 14.77
N LEU A 332 -18.36 28.19 14.63
CA LEU A 332 -17.36 27.75 13.67
C LEU A 332 -16.15 27.12 14.37
N PHE A 333 -15.35 26.39 13.62
CA PHE A 333 -14.06 25.88 14.05
C PHE A 333 -12.94 26.72 13.45
N ARG A 334 -11.95 27.09 14.26
CA ARG A 334 -10.65 27.61 13.79
C ARG A 334 -9.62 26.50 13.90
N VAL A 335 -9.02 26.15 12.77
CA VAL A 335 -8.11 25.01 12.67
C VAL A 335 -6.75 25.50 12.23
N ARG A 336 -5.73 25.31 13.07
CA ARG A 336 -4.34 25.68 12.75
C ARG A 336 -3.66 24.53 12.04
N VAL A 337 -2.96 24.86 10.96
CA VAL A 337 -2.24 23.90 10.12
C VAL A 337 -0.75 24.25 10.13
N SER A 338 0.12 23.23 10.10
CA SER A 338 1.57 23.38 10.26
C SER A 338 2.27 24.15 9.12
N ASP A 339 1.55 24.46 8.04
CA ASP A 339 2.01 25.36 6.97
C ASP A 339 1.83 26.85 7.34
N GLY A 340 1.33 27.13 8.55
CA GLY A 340 1.05 28.48 9.05
C GLY A 340 -0.33 29.01 8.71
N SER A 341 -1.14 28.26 7.95
CA SER A 341 -2.50 28.67 7.63
C SER A 341 -3.47 28.42 8.79
N THR A 342 -4.57 29.18 8.79
CA THR A 342 -5.74 28.93 9.64
C THR A 342 -6.94 28.69 8.75
N VAL A 343 -7.60 27.55 8.92
CA VAL A 343 -8.84 27.20 8.22
C VAL A 343 -10.02 27.44 9.13
N THR A 344 -11.03 28.15 8.62
CA THR A 344 -12.34 28.25 9.28
C THR A 344 -13.27 27.19 8.71
N ALA A 345 -13.84 26.33 9.55
CA ALA A 345 -14.73 25.25 9.11
C ALA A 345 -16.07 25.32 9.84
N ARG A 346 -17.18 25.02 9.15
CA ARG A 346 -18.50 24.91 9.79
C ARG A 346 -18.69 23.56 10.49
N ALA A 347 -18.11 22.51 9.95
CA ALA A 347 -18.04 21.18 10.56
C ALA A 347 -16.66 20.56 10.30
N VAL A 348 -16.24 19.67 11.20
CA VAL A 348 -14.95 18.97 11.10
C VAL A 348 -15.17 17.47 11.26
N VAL A 349 -14.60 16.67 10.36
CA VAL A 349 -14.58 15.21 10.45
C VAL A 349 -13.14 14.76 10.70
N LEU A 350 -12.89 14.19 11.88
CA LEU A 350 -11.63 13.57 12.25
C LEU A 350 -11.56 12.15 11.69
N ALA A 351 -10.70 11.96 10.70
CA ALA A 351 -10.49 10.69 10.00
C ALA A 351 -8.99 10.30 9.97
N CYS A 352 -8.22 10.75 10.97
CA CYS A 352 -6.77 10.58 11.02
C CYS A 352 -6.31 9.16 11.41
N GLY A 353 -7.25 8.26 11.73
CA GLY A 353 -6.98 6.85 11.99
C GLY A 353 -6.08 6.63 13.21
N VAL A 354 -5.12 5.72 13.06
CA VAL A 354 -4.15 5.34 14.10
C VAL A 354 -2.73 5.31 13.52
N SER A 355 -1.74 5.37 14.41
CA SER A 355 -0.32 5.24 14.07
C SER A 355 0.25 3.95 14.63
N TYR A 356 1.18 3.31 13.91
CA TYR A 356 1.82 2.09 14.40
C TYR A 356 2.54 2.35 15.72
N ARG A 357 2.39 1.41 16.64
CA ARG A 357 3.07 1.46 17.93
C ARG A 357 4.57 1.25 17.72
N ARG A 358 5.36 2.10 18.36
CA ARG A 358 6.83 2.03 18.34
C ARG A 358 7.37 1.13 19.44
N LEU A 359 8.57 0.60 19.24
CA LEU A 359 9.26 -0.18 20.27
C LEU A 359 9.81 0.73 21.38
N GLY A 360 10.15 1.98 21.04
CA GLY A 360 10.65 2.96 22.01
C GLY A 360 12.06 2.67 22.50
N ILE A 361 12.80 1.81 21.78
CA ILE A 361 14.17 1.42 22.10
C ILE A 361 15.11 2.28 21.26
N PRO A 362 15.87 3.22 21.85
CA PRO A 362 16.66 4.19 21.08
C PRO A 362 17.57 3.59 20.03
N SER A 363 18.24 2.47 20.34
CA SER A 363 19.12 1.78 19.39
C SER A 363 18.38 1.17 18.21
N VAL A 364 17.10 0.82 18.36
CA VAL A 364 16.24 0.32 17.28
C VAL A 364 15.67 1.50 16.48
N GLU A 365 15.17 2.53 17.16
CA GLU A 365 14.59 3.71 16.50
C GLU A 365 15.59 4.44 15.61
N ALA A 366 16.89 4.40 15.95
CA ALA A 366 17.97 4.97 15.16
C ALA A 366 18.03 4.45 13.72
N PHE A 367 17.54 3.22 13.46
CA PHE A 367 17.54 2.60 12.13
C PHE A 367 16.19 2.73 11.40
N THR A 368 15.28 3.60 11.86
CA THR A 368 13.99 3.81 11.18
C THR A 368 14.23 4.29 9.74
N GLY A 369 13.72 3.56 8.76
CA GLY A 369 13.96 3.83 7.33
C GLY A 369 15.31 3.31 6.80
N GLN A 370 16.22 2.88 7.69
CA GLN A 370 17.52 2.29 7.40
C GLN A 370 17.60 0.83 7.90
N GLY A 371 16.52 0.08 7.70
CA GLY A 371 16.38 -1.32 8.11
C GLY A 371 15.28 -1.56 9.13
N VAL A 372 14.76 -0.55 9.84
CA VAL A 372 13.59 -0.70 10.71
C VAL A 372 12.35 -0.06 10.06
N TYR A 373 11.27 -0.83 9.96
CA TYR A 373 10.04 -0.46 9.29
C TYR A 373 8.83 -0.73 10.19
N TYR A 374 7.90 0.21 10.24
CA TYR A 374 6.65 0.08 10.98
C TYR A 374 5.50 -0.21 10.02
N GLY A 375 4.85 -1.37 10.19
CA GLY A 375 3.87 -1.89 9.23
C GLY A 375 4.51 -2.68 8.08
N ALA A 376 3.68 -3.22 7.19
CA ALA A 376 4.12 -4.00 6.04
C ALA A 376 4.52 -3.08 4.87
N SER A 377 5.77 -2.63 4.82
CA SER A 377 6.29 -1.85 3.69
C SER A 377 6.68 -2.76 2.52
N VAL A 378 5.98 -2.65 1.40
CA VAL A 378 6.25 -3.45 0.19
C VAL A 378 7.60 -3.07 -0.44
N THR A 379 7.96 -1.78 -0.48
CA THR A 379 9.27 -1.34 -0.99
C THR A 379 10.41 -1.88 -0.13
N ALA A 380 10.27 -1.81 1.19
CA ALA A 380 11.27 -2.37 2.10
C ALA A 380 11.41 -3.88 1.89
N ALA A 381 10.29 -4.62 1.82
CA ALA A 381 10.32 -6.06 1.60
C ALA A 381 11.05 -6.45 0.30
N HIS A 382 10.84 -5.70 -0.79
CA HIS A 382 11.53 -5.94 -2.05
C HIS A 382 13.03 -5.64 -1.97
N SER A 383 13.42 -4.57 -1.27
CA SER A 383 14.83 -4.20 -1.09
C SER A 383 15.66 -5.25 -0.31
N LEU A 384 14.98 -6.13 0.43
CA LEU A 384 15.58 -7.23 1.21
C LEU A 384 15.73 -8.54 0.42
N THR A 385 15.53 -8.53 -0.90
CA THR A 385 15.73 -9.73 -1.72
C THR A 385 17.16 -10.27 -1.57
N GLY A 386 17.27 -11.54 -1.16
CA GLY A 386 18.56 -12.20 -0.89
C GLY A 386 19.19 -11.86 0.47
N LEU A 387 18.51 -11.10 1.34
CA LEU A 387 18.98 -10.66 2.66
C LEU A 387 18.19 -11.31 3.81
N THR A 388 18.58 -11.08 5.06
CA THR A 388 17.87 -11.62 6.22
C THR A 388 16.88 -10.61 6.78
N ALA A 389 15.64 -11.03 7.02
CA ALA A 389 14.60 -10.16 7.58
C ALA A 389 14.10 -10.67 8.95
N ALA A 390 13.47 -9.78 9.70
CA ALA A 390 12.81 -10.08 10.97
C ALA A 390 11.44 -9.38 11.04
N VAL A 391 10.48 -9.99 11.73
CA VAL A 391 9.15 -9.46 12.00
C VAL A 391 8.90 -9.54 13.50
N ALA A 392 8.54 -8.42 14.14
CA ALA A 392 8.14 -8.40 15.55
C ALA A 392 6.62 -8.27 15.66
N GLY A 393 5.94 -9.33 16.12
CA GLY A 393 4.48 -9.34 16.30
C GLY A 393 3.87 -10.75 16.25
N GLY A 394 2.75 -10.96 16.95
CA GLY A 394 2.09 -12.27 17.04
C GLY A 394 0.72 -12.39 16.37
N GLY A 395 0.20 -11.31 15.78
CA GLY A 395 -1.13 -11.31 15.16
C GLY A 395 -1.11 -11.66 13.67
N ASN A 396 -2.30 -11.74 13.05
CA ASN A 396 -2.45 -12.05 11.62
C ASN A 396 -1.59 -11.19 10.69
N SER A 397 -1.46 -9.88 10.95
CA SER A 397 -0.65 -8.99 10.12
C SER A 397 0.84 -9.34 10.15
N ALA A 398 1.36 -9.81 11.30
CA ALA A 398 2.73 -10.29 11.41
C ALA A 398 2.92 -11.61 10.63
N GLY A 399 1.95 -12.54 10.74
CA GLY A 399 1.93 -13.79 9.98
C GLY A 399 1.91 -13.58 8.45
N GLN A 400 1.14 -12.62 7.97
CA GLN A 400 1.12 -12.25 6.56
C GLN A 400 2.44 -11.61 6.11
N ALA A 401 3.02 -10.73 6.93
CA ALA A 401 4.28 -10.06 6.62
C ALA A 401 5.46 -11.05 6.55
N VAL A 402 5.56 -12.00 7.49
CA VAL A 402 6.64 -12.99 7.50
C VAL A 402 6.58 -13.91 6.27
N LEU A 403 5.38 -14.36 5.88
CA LEU A 403 5.18 -15.16 4.66
C LEU A 403 5.48 -14.37 3.38
N GLN A 404 5.17 -13.06 3.37
CA GLN A 404 5.53 -12.20 2.24
C GLN A 404 7.06 -12.05 2.11
N LEU A 405 7.77 -11.86 3.23
CA LEU A 405 9.22 -11.71 3.25
C LEU A 405 9.94 -13.00 2.87
N ALA A 406 9.40 -14.16 3.26
CA ALA A 406 9.96 -15.48 2.93
C ALA A 406 10.03 -15.73 1.41
N ARG A 407 9.25 -15.01 0.60
CA ARG A 407 9.32 -15.06 -0.87
C ARG A 407 10.59 -14.42 -1.44
N TYR A 408 11.23 -13.52 -0.69
CA TYR A 408 12.38 -12.72 -1.14
C TYR A 408 13.64 -13.01 -0.35
N CYS A 409 13.50 -13.37 0.92
CA CYS A 409 14.59 -13.53 1.88
C CYS A 409 14.91 -15.01 2.08
N PRO A 410 16.17 -15.46 1.98
CA PRO A 410 16.55 -16.84 2.32
C PRO A 410 16.31 -17.20 3.79
N ARG A 411 16.17 -16.21 4.68
CA ARG A 411 15.90 -16.38 6.10
C ARG A 411 15.02 -15.25 6.63
N VAL A 412 13.99 -15.61 7.40
CA VAL A 412 13.10 -14.66 8.07
C VAL A 412 12.86 -15.06 9.53
N HIS A 413 13.06 -14.14 10.45
CA HIS A 413 12.81 -14.34 11.88
C HIS A 413 11.43 -13.80 12.28
N LEU A 414 10.61 -14.59 12.96
CA LEU A 414 9.34 -14.14 13.56
C LEU A 414 9.50 -14.06 15.08
N VAL A 415 9.54 -12.85 15.64
CA VAL A 415 9.74 -12.60 17.07
C VAL A 415 8.40 -12.30 17.74
N VAL A 416 8.02 -13.13 18.71
CA VAL A 416 6.70 -13.14 19.34
C VAL A 416 6.83 -13.15 20.85
N ARG A 417 6.11 -12.24 21.54
CA ARG A 417 6.08 -12.16 23.01
C ARG A 417 5.23 -13.24 23.67
N GLY A 418 4.21 -13.72 22.96
CA GLY A 418 3.28 -14.76 23.41
C GLY A 418 3.95 -16.12 23.56
N ARG A 419 3.27 -17.05 24.23
CA ARG A 419 3.78 -18.41 24.46
C ARG A 419 3.55 -19.31 23.26
N SER A 420 2.62 -18.95 22.39
CA SER A 420 2.29 -19.64 21.16
C SER A 420 1.68 -18.68 20.14
N LEU A 421 1.62 -19.08 18.87
CA LEU A 421 1.06 -18.26 17.80
C LEU A 421 -0.49 -18.24 17.82
N ASP A 422 -1.12 -19.32 18.28
CA ASP A 422 -2.58 -19.50 18.30
C ASP A 422 -3.31 -18.60 19.31
N GLU A 423 -2.59 -17.92 20.21
CA GLU A 423 -3.16 -16.88 21.08
C GLU A 423 -3.83 -15.75 20.27
N THR A 424 -3.24 -15.37 19.12
CA THR A 424 -3.70 -14.22 18.32
C THR A 424 -3.64 -14.42 16.81
N MET A 425 -2.98 -15.46 16.31
CA MET A 425 -2.84 -15.74 14.88
C MET A 425 -3.84 -16.81 14.42
N SER A 426 -4.42 -16.62 13.24
CA SER A 426 -5.34 -17.59 12.63
C SER A 426 -4.61 -18.86 12.19
N SER A 427 -5.25 -20.03 12.37
CA SER A 427 -4.65 -21.35 12.12
C SER A 427 -4.02 -21.49 10.73
N TYR A 428 -4.67 -21.02 9.67
CA TYR A 428 -4.13 -21.12 8.30
C TYR A 428 -2.77 -20.41 8.11
N LEU A 429 -2.51 -19.35 8.87
CA LEU A 429 -1.21 -18.67 8.84
C LEU A 429 -0.16 -19.45 9.62
N ILE A 430 -0.56 -20.06 10.73
CA ILE A 430 0.31 -20.93 11.52
C ILE A 430 0.74 -22.12 10.67
N ASP A 431 -0.22 -22.81 10.03
CA ASP A 431 0.06 -23.95 9.14
C ASP A 431 1.00 -23.56 7.99
N ALA A 432 0.80 -22.38 7.40
CA ALA A 432 1.65 -21.87 6.33
C ALA A 432 3.07 -21.50 6.81
N ILE A 433 3.19 -20.97 8.04
CA ILE A 433 4.49 -20.64 8.66
C ILE A 433 5.25 -21.92 9.01
N ASP A 434 4.57 -22.91 9.57
CA ASP A 434 5.17 -24.21 9.94
C ASP A 434 5.68 -24.97 8.70
N GLY A 435 5.04 -24.77 7.54
CA GLY A 435 5.44 -25.34 6.26
C GLY A 435 6.58 -24.61 5.53
N GLU A 436 7.03 -23.45 6.01
CA GLU A 436 8.01 -22.61 5.32
C GLU A 436 9.41 -22.68 5.97
N PRO A 437 10.37 -23.41 5.37
CA PRO A 437 11.69 -23.63 5.97
C PRO A 437 12.54 -22.35 6.11
N ALA A 438 12.23 -21.28 5.37
CA ALA A 438 12.93 -20.01 5.52
C ALA A 438 12.59 -19.29 6.85
N ILE A 439 11.51 -19.67 7.53
CA ILE A 439 11.02 -18.96 8.72
C ILE A 439 11.53 -19.61 10.01
N THR A 440 12.11 -18.80 10.90
CA THR A 440 12.46 -19.20 12.28
C THR A 440 11.61 -18.43 13.27
N VAL A 441 10.81 -19.14 14.08
CA VAL A 441 9.94 -18.52 15.11
C VAL A 441 10.64 -18.45 16.46
N HIS A 442 10.65 -17.27 17.08
CA HIS A 442 11.16 -16.99 18.41
C HIS A 442 10.01 -16.62 19.35
N LEU A 443 9.50 -17.60 20.09
CA LEU A 443 8.42 -17.40 21.07
C LEU A 443 8.95 -16.79 22.37
N GLN A 444 8.06 -16.19 23.16
CA GLN A 444 8.37 -15.56 24.44
C GLN A 444 9.60 -14.62 24.39
N THR A 445 9.81 -13.94 23.27
CA THR A 445 11.03 -13.18 23.00
C THR A 445 10.72 -11.73 22.65
N ASP A 446 11.56 -10.82 23.15
CA ASP A 446 11.51 -9.38 22.85
C ASP A 446 12.69 -8.97 21.99
N VAL A 447 12.45 -8.03 21.06
CA VAL A 447 13.55 -7.21 20.50
C VAL A 447 13.94 -6.19 21.56
N THR A 448 15.20 -6.18 21.98
CA THR A 448 15.72 -5.32 23.05
C THR A 448 16.85 -4.40 22.58
N GLY A 449 17.39 -4.62 21.39
CA GLY A 449 18.45 -3.80 20.83
C GLY A 449 18.61 -4.01 19.33
N ALA A 450 19.38 -3.12 18.71
CA ALA A 450 19.77 -3.19 17.31
C ALA A 450 21.15 -2.55 17.15
N SER A 451 21.93 -3.03 16.18
CA SER A 451 23.24 -2.46 15.86
C SER A 451 23.57 -2.60 14.37
N GLY A 452 24.49 -1.75 13.92
CA GLY A 452 25.02 -1.65 12.57
C GLY A 452 25.65 -0.27 12.36
N GLU A 453 26.38 -0.09 11.25
CA GLU A 453 27.08 1.17 10.95
C GLU A 453 26.14 2.18 10.27
N ASP A 454 25.87 2.02 8.98
CA ASP A 454 24.97 2.90 8.20
C ASP A 454 23.52 2.40 8.15
N ARG A 455 23.30 1.14 8.56
CA ARG A 455 22.01 0.45 8.48
C ARG A 455 21.92 -0.63 9.54
N LEU A 456 20.73 -1.19 9.71
CA LEU A 456 20.53 -2.37 10.56
C LEU A 456 21.34 -3.56 10.03
N GLU A 457 22.10 -4.20 10.92
CA GLU A 457 22.85 -5.44 10.62
C GLU A 457 22.50 -6.56 11.60
N ARG A 458 22.25 -6.21 12.87
CA ARG A 458 21.98 -7.17 13.94
C ARG A 458 20.87 -6.70 14.86
N LEU A 459 20.08 -7.65 15.35
CA LEU A 459 19.09 -7.46 16.41
C LEU A 459 19.51 -8.19 17.67
N THR A 460 19.33 -7.55 18.81
CA THR A 460 19.42 -8.20 20.12
C THR A 460 18.04 -8.67 20.53
N LEU A 461 17.92 -9.97 20.77
CA LEU A 461 16.71 -10.62 21.24
C LEU A 461 16.89 -11.04 22.70
N THR A 462 15.88 -10.85 23.54
CA THR A 462 15.89 -11.31 24.93
C THR A 462 14.68 -12.18 25.21
N HIS A 463 14.92 -13.39 25.70
CA HIS A 463 13.87 -14.32 26.10
C HIS A 463 13.26 -13.89 27.44
N ARG A 464 11.93 -13.76 27.49
CA ARG A 464 11.19 -13.13 28.59
C ARG A 464 11.24 -13.93 29.90
N THR A 465 11.32 -15.25 29.82
CA THR A 465 11.30 -16.11 31.02
C THR A 465 12.68 -16.38 31.58
N THR A 466 13.69 -16.53 30.72
CA THR A 466 15.06 -16.86 31.13
C THR A 466 15.95 -15.63 31.25
N SER A 467 15.52 -14.50 30.66
CA SER A 467 16.33 -13.27 30.51
C SER A 467 17.63 -13.46 29.72
N GLU A 468 17.80 -14.62 29.07
CA GLU A 468 18.92 -14.86 28.16
C GLU A 468 18.77 -13.99 26.92
N SER A 469 19.89 -13.39 26.49
CA SER A 469 19.93 -12.54 25.31
C SER A 469 20.84 -13.15 24.24
N CYS A 470 20.44 -13.04 22.98
CA CYS A 470 21.23 -13.45 21.83
C CYS A 470 21.19 -12.36 20.75
N GLU A 471 22.20 -12.37 19.88
CA GLU A 471 22.20 -11.55 18.67
C GLU A 471 21.84 -12.42 17.47
N ILE A 472 21.04 -11.86 16.56
CA ILE A 472 20.76 -12.43 15.25
C ILE A 472 21.12 -11.44 14.16
N ASP A 473 21.59 -11.95 13.02
CA ASP A 473 21.74 -11.13 11.81
C ASP A 473 20.36 -10.79 11.26
N ALA A 474 20.15 -9.52 10.92
CA ALA A 474 18.95 -9.06 10.25
C ALA A 474 19.25 -7.73 9.55
N ASP A 475 19.06 -7.70 8.23
CA ASP A 475 19.17 -6.49 7.41
C ASP A 475 17.88 -5.64 7.48
N GLY A 476 16.77 -6.24 7.94
CA GLY A 476 15.48 -5.58 8.05
C GLY A 476 14.62 -6.08 9.21
N LEU A 477 13.95 -5.17 9.94
CA LEU A 477 12.97 -5.44 10.98
C LEU A 477 11.62 -4.79 10.65
N PHE A 478 10.56 -5.59 10.60
CA PHE A 478 9.18 -5.12 10.42
C PHE A 478 8.43 -5.22 11.75
N VAL A 479 8.04 -4.08 12.30
CA VAL A 479 7.35 -4.00 13.59
C VAL A 479 5.83 -3.99 13.38
N MET A 480 5.17 -5.03 13.92
CA MET A 480 3.75 -5.36 13.73
C MET A 480 3.06 -5.57 15.09
N ILE A 481 3.28 -4.65 16.04
CA ILE A 481 2.86 -4.77 17.47
C ILE A 481 1.57 -4.00 17.82
N GLY A 482 0.80 -3.60 16.81
CA GLY A 482 -0.43 -2.82 16.94
C GLY A 482 -0.27 -1.35 16.59
N ALA A 483 -1.33 -0.58 16.86
CA ALA A 483 -1.42 0.83 16.54
C ALA A 483 -2.25 1.56 17.61
N ASP A 484 -1.92 2.83 17.84
CA ASP A 484 -2.56 3.70 18.83
C ASP A 484 -2.97 5.04 18.17
N PRO A 485 -4.07 5.66 18.62
CA PRO A 485 -4.52 6.95 18.08
C PRO A 485 -3.58 8.07 18.54
N GLN A 486 -3.42 9.10 17.69
CA GLN A 486 -2.64 10.29 18.04
C GLN A 486 -3.60 11.46 18.25
N THR A 487 -4.12 11.58 19.48
CA THR A 487 -5.19 12.52 19.86
C THR A 487 -4.73 13.63 20.78
N ASP A 488 -3.45 13.69 21.17
CA ASP A 488 -2.92 14.67 22.12
C ASP A 488 -3.14 16.13 21.70
N TRP A 489 -3.25 16.39 20.40
CA TRP A 489 -3.48 17.71 19.82
C TRP A 489 -4.96 18.15 19.87
N LEU A 490 -5.88 17.23 20.15
CA LEU A 490 -7.30 17.55 20.27
C LEU A 490 -7.57 18.29 21.60
N PRO A 491 -8.60 19.16 21.65
CA PRO A 491 -9.03 19.80 22.89
C PRO A 491 -9.41 18.79 23.98
N ALA A 492 -9.26 19.18 25.25
CA ALA A 492 -9.58 18.33 26.40
C ALA A 492 -11.08 18.00 26.47
N GLU A 493 -11.92 18.84 25.89
CA GLU A 493 -13.37 18.69 25.77
C GLU A 493 -13.76 17.54 24.85
N VAL A 494 -12.85 17.07 23.98
CA VAL A 494 -13.08 15.90 23.12
C VAL A 494 -12.81 14.64 23.94
N ALA A 495 -13.89 13.97 24.35
CA ALA A 495 -13.87 12.81 25.21
C ALA A 495 -13.17 11.61 24.55
N ARG A 496 -12.37 10.90 25.34
CA ARG A 496 -11.54 9.78 24.91
C ARG A 496 -11.64 8.62 25.89
N ASP A 497 -11.44 7.40 25.42
CA ASP A 497 -11.26 6.25 26.30
C ASP A 497 -9.86 6.25 26.95
N ASP A 498 -9.62 5.30 27.86
CA ASP A 498 -8.33 5.13 28.56
C ASP A 498 -7.15 4.83 27.61
N ARG A 499 -7.43 4.51 26.34
CA ARG A 499 -6.45 4.22 25.29
C ARG A 499 -6.30 5.37 24.29
N GLY A 500 -6.96 6.50 24.54
CA GLY A 500 -6.89 7.71 23.72
C GLY A 500 -7.77 7.70 22.47
N PHE A 501 -8.64 6.70 22.26
CA PHE A 501 -9.59 6.67 21.15
C PHE A 501 -10.74 7.64 21.40
N VAL A 502 -11.19 8.32 20.34
CA VAL A 502 -12.25 9.33 20.46
C VAL A 502 -13.60 8.64 20.68
N LEU A 503 -14.31 9.06 21.73
CA LEU A 503 -15.69 8.64 22.00
C LEU A 503 -16.64 9.40 21.06
N THR A 504 -17.70 8.74 20.62
CA THR A 504 -18.68 9.33 19.70
C THR A 504 -20.09 8.82 19.96
N GLY A 505 -21.10 9.56 19.50
CA GLY A 505 -22.50 9.15 19.65
C GLY A 505 -22.82 8.90 21.12
N ALA A 506 -23.57 7.84 21.42
CA ALA A 506 -23.99 7.53 22.78
C ALA A 506 -22.83 7.46 23.80
N ASP A 507 -21.65 7.02 23.37
CA ASP A 507 -20.48 6.92 24.25
C ASP A 507 -19.83 8.29 24.56
N ALA A 508 -20.17 9.33 23.80
CA ALA A 508 -19.73 10.71 24.01
C ALA A 508 -20.78 11.60 24.68
N LEU A 509 -21.87 11.02 25.18
CA LEU A 509 -22.90 11.77 25.89
C LEU A 509 -22.27 12.49 27.10
N PRO A 510 -22.53 13.79 27.27
CA PRO A 510 -22.15 14.48 28.50
C PRO A 510 -22.78 13.80 29.72
N ASP A 511 -22.06 13.78 30.84
CA ASP A 511 -22.54 13.17 32.10
C ASP A 511 -23.87 13.77 32.60
N ASP A 512 -24.17 15.01 32.21
CA ASP A 512 -25.42 15.69 32.55
C ASP A 512 -26.61 15.33 31.65
N GLY A 513 -26.39 14.55 30.59
CA GLY A 513 -27.41 14.12 29.63
C GLY A 513 -28.10 15.27 28.88
N SER A 514 -27.54 16.48 28.92
CA SER A 514 -28.20 17.71 28.46
C SER A 514 -28.43 17.76 26.94
N ARG A 515 -27.65 17.01 26.17
CA ARG A 515 -27.76 16.95 24.70
C ARG A 515 -27.51 15.53 24.19
N PRO A 516 -28.47 14.91 23.46
CA PRO A 516 -28.19 13.69 22.73
C PRO A 516 -27.15 13.98 21.64
N THR A 517 -26.08 13.22 21.63
CA THR A 517 -25.03 13.24 20.60
C THR A 517 -25.49 12.45 19.38
N GLN A 518 -25.25 12.99 18.18
CA GLN A 518 -25.57 12.29 16.94
C GLN A 518 -24.58 11.14 16.68
N PRO A 519 -24.93 10.12 15.89
CA PRO A 519 -23.96 9.12 15.44
C PRO A 519 -22.67 9.76 14.90
N TYR A 520 -21.52 9.24 15.31
CA TYR A 520 -20.17 9.74 14.95
C TYR A 520 -19.82 11.15 15.48
N GLU A 521 -20.75 11.88 16.09
CA GLU A 521 -20.47 13.17 16.71
C GLU A 521 -19.69 12.95 18.01
N THR A 522 -18.63 13.74 18.22
CA THR A 522 -17.87 13.72 19.47
C THR A 522 -18.64 14.43 20.59
N SER A 523 -18.04 14.56 21.77
CA SER A 523 -18.57 15.41 22.84
C SER A 523 -18.64 16.90 22.47
N VAL A 524 -17.95 17.32 21.40
CA VAL A 524 -18.01 18.68 20.85
C VAL A 524 -18.97 18.71 19.65
N PRO A 525 -20.07 19.50 19.68
CA PRO A 525 -21.04 19.57 18.59
C PRO A 525 -20.41 20.01 17.27
N GLY A 526 -20.75 19.35 16.16
CA GLY A 526 -20.20 19.66 14.82
C GLY A 526 -18.79 19.14 14.57
N LEU A 527 -18.14 18.56 15.58
CA LEU A 527 -16.91 17.79 15.45
C LEU A 527 -17.25 16.31 15.47
N PHE A 528 -16.93 15.61 14.40
CA PHE A 528 -17.22 14.19 14.20
C PHE A 528 -15.93 13.38 14.15
N ALA A 529 -15.98 12.08 14.48
CA ALA A 529 -14.87 11.16 14.32
C ALA A 529 -15.31 9.84 13.67
N VAL A 530 -14.53 9.37 12.69
CA VAL A 530 -14.84 8.17 11.90
C VAL A 530 -13.63 7.27 11.69
N GLY A 531 -13.89 6.00 11.43
CA GLY A 531 -12.85 5.01 11.16
C GLY A 531 -12.03 4.71 12.41
N ASP A 532 -10.76 4.33 12.20
CA ASP A 532 -9.95 3.73 13.25
C ASP A 532 -9.58 4.70 14.40
N LEU A 533 -9.84 6.00 14.26
CA LEU A 533 -9.68 6.95 15.37
C LEU A 533 -10.71 6.74 16.49
N ARG A 534 -11.89 6.22 16.13
CA ARG A 534 -13.05 6.11 17.00
C ARG A 534 -12.96 4.90 17.92
N CYS A 535 -13.41 5.05 19.16
CA CYS A 535 -13.58 3.93 20.09
C CYS A 535 -14.60 2.92 19.54
N GLY A 536 -14.33 1.63 19.70
CA GLY A 536 -15.22 0.57 19.22
C GLY A 536 -15.33 0.42 17.69
N SER A 537 -14.49 1.09 16.90
CA SER A 537 -14.45 0.88 15.44
C SER A 537 -14.01 -0.55 15.09
N LEU A 538 -14.55 -1.11 14.01
CA LEU A 538 -14.26 -2.50 13.59
C LEU A 538 -12.86 -2.71 12.97
N LYS A 539 -12.06 -1.65 12.78
CA LYS A 539 -10.71 -1.69 12.17
C LYS A 539 -10.68 -2.41 10.82
N ARG A 540 -11.67 -2.12 9.97
CA ARG A 540 -11.81 -2.69 8.62
C ARG A 540 -12.03 -1.60 7.59
N VAL A 541 -11.39 -1.73 6.42
CA VAL A 541 -11.49 -0.76 5.32
C VAL A 541 -12.95 -0.51 4.90
N ALA A 542 -13.75 -1.55 4.72
CA ALA A 542 -15.17 -1.40 4.36
C ALA A 542 -15.99 -0.68 5.43
N SER A 543 -15.71 -0.95 6.72
CA SER A 543 -16.35 -0.23 7.83
C SER A 543 -15.94 1.23 7.84
N ALA A 544 -14.65 1.52 7.68
CA ALA A 544 -14.13 2.88 7.64
C ALA A 544 -14.76 3.70 6.50
N VAL A 545 -14.87 3.12 5.29
CA VAL A 545 -15.58 3.77 4.17
C VAL A 545 -17.06 3.99 4.49
N GLY A 546 -17.73 3.00 5.08
CA GLY A 546 -19.13 3.15 5.50
C GLY A 546 -19.34 4.27 6.52
N GLU A 547 -18.51 4.33 7.56
CA GLU A 547 -18.56 5.40 8.57
C GLU A 547 -18.30 6.78 7.94
N GLY A 548 -17.26 6.90 7.10
CA GLY A 548 -16.93 8.13 6.39
C GLY A 548 -18.01 8.60 5.41
N SER A 549 -18.76 7.68 4.81
CA SER A 549 -19.92 8.02 3.99
C SER A 549 -21.09 8.52 4.84
N VAL A 550 -21.50 7.74 5.85
CA VAL A 550 -22.73 8.01 6.61
C VAL A 550 -22.61 9.26 7.47
N VAL A 551 -21.41 9.61 7.96
CA VAL A 551 -21.20 10.81 8.79
C VAL A 551 -21.60 12.11 8.08
N VAL A 552 -21.53 12.17 6.75
CA VAL A 552 -21.91 13.37 5.98
C VAL A 552 -23.38 13.73 6.16
N SER A 553 -24.25 12.74 6.36
CA SER A 553 -25.66 13.00 6.72
C SER A 553 -25.80 13.75 8.05
N GLN A 554 -24.94 13.43 9.03
CA GLN A 554 -24.94 14.09 10.34
C GLN A 554 -24.32 15.48 10.26
N VAL A 555 -23.32 15.66 9.38
CA VAL A 555 -22.80 16.99 9.03
C VAL A 555 -23.93 17.87 8.48
N HIS A 556 -24.73 17.40 7.52
CA HIS A 556 -25.87 18.17 7.01
C HIS A 556 -26.90 18.51 8.08
N LEU A 557 -27.23 17.57 8.97
CA LEU A 557 -28.14 17.81 10.10
C LEU A 557 -27.60 18.91 11.02
N HIS A 558 -26.32 18.85 11.37
CA HIS A 558 -25.66 19.87 12.17
C HIS A 558 -25.70 21.25 11.49
N LEU A 559 -25.33 21.33 10.21
CA LEU A 559 -25.32 22.58 9.46
C LEU A 559 -26.73 23.20 9.35
N ALA A 560 -27.77 22.38 9.22
CA ALA A 560 -29.16 22.83 9.21
C ALA A 560 -29.62 23.37 10.58
N GLN A 561 -29.20 22.71 11.68
CA GLN A 561 -29.49 23.17 13.04
C GLN A 561 -28.82 24.50 13.36
N GLU A 562 -27.55 24.68 12.97
CA GLU A 562 -26.84 25.95 13.13
C GLU A 562 -27.46 27.07 12.29
N ALA A 563 -27.92 26.76 11.08
CA ALA A 563 -28.65 27.72 10.25
C ALA A 563 -29.98 28.16 10.87
N ALA A 564 -30.67 27.27 11.61
CA ALA A 564 -31.94 27.59 12.28
C ALA A 564 -31.78 28.40 13.58
N LYS A 565 -30.56 28.46 14.15
CA LYS A 565 -30.25 29.27 15.35
C LYS A 565 -29.93 30.73 15.01
N ARG A 566 -29.59 31.02 13.76
CA ARG A 566 -29.29 32.36 13.23
C ARG A 566 -30.55 32.99 12.65
#